data_AF-A0A927V3A9-F1
#
_entry.id   AF-A0A927V3A9-F1
#
_cell.length_a   1.000
_cell.length_b   1.000
_cell.length_c   1.000
_cell.angle_alpha   90.00
_cell.angle_beta   90.00
_cell.angle_gamma   90.00
#
_symmetry.space_group_name_H-M   'P 1'
#
loop_
_entity.id
_entity.type
_entity.pdbx_description
1 polymer ?
#
loop_
_entity_poly.entity_id
_entity_poly.type
_entity_poly.pdbx_seq_one_letter_code
_entity_poly.pdbx_strand_id
1 'polypeptide(L)' 'MKRNKKPTYEELRREELKQELEQVQAAMALAYSNLSNVVDPDLIDCYIFELNAMQKKHKFILKQVKDQCVSAEIVNR' A
#
# COMPACT_ATOMS: atom_id res chain seq x y z
N MET A 1 -18.48 -28.21 -12.60
CA MET A 1 -17.01 -28.10 -12.75
C MET A 1 -16.62 -26.63 -12.72
N LYS A 2 -16.01 -26.15 -11.63
CA LYS A 2 -15.48 -24.79 -11.59
C LYS A 2 -14.25 -24.76 -12.49
N ARG A 3 -14.27 -23.95 -13.56
CA ARG A 3 -13.13 -23.78 -14.46
C ARG A 3 -12.03 -23.05 -13.68
N ASN A 4 -10.98 -23.77 -13.27
CA ASN A 4 -9.74 -23.18 -12.76
C ASN A 4 -9.02 -22.48 -13.94
N LYS A 5 -9.39 -21.23 -14.22
CA LYS A 5 -8.53 -20.35 -15.00
C LYS A 5 -7.41 -19.89 -14.08
N LYS A 6 -6.15 -20.11 -14.50
CA LYS A 6 -5.00 -19.53 -13.80
C LYS A 6 -5.13 -18.01 -13.89
N PRO A 7 -4.94 -17.28 -12.77
CA PRO A 7 -5.02 -15.84 -12.78
C PRO A 7 -3.96 -15.28 -13.74
N THR A 8 -4.34 -14.26 -14.47
CA THR A 8 -3.44 -13.52 -15.35
C THR A 8 -2.41 -12.73 -14.54
N TYR A 9 -1.29 -12.36 -15.16
CA TYR A 9 -0.25 -11.55 -14.51
C TYR A 9 -0.82 -10.24 -13.95
N GLU A 10 -1.72 -9.58 -14.69
CA GLU A 10 -2.37 -8.33 -14.27
C GLU A 10 -3.27 -8.52 -13.05
N GLU A 11 -3.99 -9.64 -12.95
CA GLU A 11 -4.83 -9.95 -11.78
C GLU A 11 -3.97 -10.23 -10.55
N LEU A 12 -2.88 -10.98 -10.70
CA LEU A 12 -1.91 -11.22 -9.62
C LEU A 12 -1.29 -9.90 -9.15
N ARG A 13 -0.84 -9.06 -10.08
CA ARG A 13 -0.24 -7.77 -9.76
C ARG A 13 -1.21 -6.82 -9.06
N ARG A 14 -2.49 -6.82 -9.46
CA ARG A 14 -3.54 -6.04 -8.80
C ARG A 14 -3.77 -6.50 -7.36
N GLU A 15 -3.75 -7.81 -7.13
CA GLU A 15 -3.94 -8.37 -5.80
C GLU A 15 -2.74 -8.09 -4.88
N GLU A 16 -1.51 -8.18 -5.40
CA GLU A 16 -0.29 -7.75 -4.70
C GLU A 16 -0.37 -6.29 -4.28
N LEU A 17 -0.77 -5.38 -5.18
CA LEU A 17 -0.88 -3.95 -4.87
C LEU A 17 -1.93 -3.68 -3.79
N LYS A 18 -3.05 -4.43 -3.77
CA LYS A 18 -4.04 -4.32 -2.68
C LYS A 18 -3.46 -4.78 -1.35
N GLN A 19 -2.78 -5.94 -1.34
CA GLN A 19 -2.16 -6.44 -0.12
C GLN A 19 -1.08 -5.49 0.41
N GLU A 20 -0.24 -4.94 -0.47
CA GLU A 20 0.74 -3.93 -0.10
C GLU A 20 0.07 -2.68 0.48
N LEU A 21 -1.07 -2.24 -0.07
CA LEU A 21 -1.81 -1.09 0.42
C LEU A 21 -2.36 -1.33 1.83
N GLU A 22 -2.99 -2.49 2.07
CA GLU A 22 -3.53 -2.87 3.38
C GLU A 22 -2.41 -2.98 4.43
N GLN A 23 -1.28 -3.59 4.07
CA GLN A 23 -0.13 -3.69 4.97
C GLN A 23 0.42 -2.31 5.35
N VAL A 24 0.55 -1.39 4.39
CA VAL A 24 1.02 -0.04 4.67
C VAL A 24 0.03 0.72 5.56
N GLN A 25 -1.27 0.58 5.34
CA GLN A 25 -2.29 1.20 6.19
C GLN A 25 -2.27 0.64 7.62
N ALA A 26 -2.16 -0.67 7.78
CA ALA A 26 -2.05 -1.32 9.10
C ALA A 26 -0.77 -0.88 9.83
N ALA A 27 0.37 -0.82 9.12
CA ALA A 27 1.63 -0.36 9.69
C ALA A 27 1.58 1.11 10.10
N MET A 28 0.94 1.97 9.30
CA MET A 28 0.71 3.37 9.68
C MET A 28 -0.16 3.48 10.93
N ALA A 29 -1.27 2.73 11.02
CA ALA A 29 -2.15 2.75 12.19
C ALA A 29 -1.41 2.29 13.46
N LEU A 30 -0.57 1.26 13.35
CA LEU A 30 0.28 0.79 14.44
C LEU A 30 1.31 1.85 14.87
N ALA A 31 1.99 2.47 13.91
CA ALA A 31 2.95 3.55 14.20
C ALA A 31 2.27 4.74 14.89
N TYR A 32 1.08 5.14 14.45
CA TYR A 32 0.27 6.16 15.13
C TYR A 32 -0.11 5.77 16.56
N SER A 33 -0.51 4.51 16.78
CA SER A 33 -0.84 4.00 18.12
C SER A 33 0.39 3.92 19.05
N ASN A 34 1.57 3.67 18.51
CA ASN A 34 2.81 3.64 19.29
C ASN A 34 3.29 5.06 19.63
N LEU A 35 3.18 5.99 18.68
CA LEU A 35 3.53 7.39 18.87
C LEU A 35 2.72 8.04 19.98
N SER A 36 1.43 7.71 20.13
CA SER A 36 0.56 8.32 21.15
C SER A 36 1.01 8.05 22.59
N ASN A 37 1.82 7.01 22.81
CA ASN A 37 2.26 6.59 24.13
C ASN A 37 3.76 6.81 24.37
N VAL A 38 4.48 7.34 23.37
CA VAL A 38 5.92 7.58 23.46
C VAL A 38 6.21 9.02 23.92
N VAL A 39 7.08 9.12 24.93
CA VAL A 39 7.52 10.38 25.54
C VAL A 39 9.01 10.64 25.26
N ASP A 40 9.72 9.64 24.72
CA ASP A 40 11.13 9.73 24.37
C ASP A 40 11.29 10.52 23.04
N PRO A 41 11.99 11.67 23.04
CA PRO A 41 12.16 12.52 21.87
C PRO A 41 12.89 11.84 20.70
N ASP A 42 13.86 10.96 20.96
CA ASP A 42 14.57 10.25 19.88
C ASP A 42 13.64 9.22 19.22
N LEU A 43 12.75 8.58 19.99
CA LEU A 43 11.74 7.67 19.47
C LEU A 43 10.64 8.41 18.69
N ILE A 44 10.27 9.62 19.10
CA ILE A 44 9.32 10.48 18.36
C ILE A 44 9.84 10.76 16.95
N ASP A 45 11.11 11.18 16.83
CA ASP A 45 11.71 11.47 15.52
C ASP A 45 11.82 10.21 14.64
N CYS A 46 12.13 9.05 15.23
CA CYS A 46 12.09 7.77 14.51
C CYS A 46 10.69 7.46 13.95
N TYR A 47 9.64 7.60 14.75
CA TYR A 47 8.27 7.34 14.30
C TYR A 47 7.78 8.36 13.26
N ILE A 48 8.20 9.62 13.34
CA ILE A 48 7.91 10.63 12.31
C ILE A 48 8.56 10.23 10.99
N PHE A 49 9.82 9.79 10.99
CA PHE A 49 10.48 9.32 9.78
C PHE A 49 9.81 8.08 9.19
N GLU A 50 9.47 7.12 10.05
CA GLU A 50 8.78 5.89 9.67
C GLU A 50 7.41 6.17 9.03
N LEU A 51 6.59 7.02 9.67
CA LEU A 51 5.31 7.46 9.13
C LEU A 51 5.46 8.16 7.78
N ASN A 52 6.45 9.05 7.64
CA ASN A 52 6.72 9.73 6.36
C ASN A 52 7.11 8.75 5.25
N ALA A 53 7.93 7.73 5.57
CA ALA A 53 8.30 6.69 4.62
C ALA A 53 7.08 5.85 4.20
N MET A 54 6.25 5.46 5.16
CA MET A 54 5.02 4.72 4.91
C MET A 54 4.02 5.53 4.07
N GLN A 55 3.83 6.81 4.36
CA GLN A 55 2.98 7.71 3.57
C GLN A 55 3.48 7.85 2.12
N LYS A 56 4.80 7.97 1.91
CA LYS A 56 5.40 7.99 0.56
C LYS A 56 5.13 6.68 -0.17
N LYS A 57 5.29 5.53 0.50
CA LYS A 57 4.99 4.21 -0.06
C LYS A 57 3.50 4.08 -0.41
N HIS A 58 2.60 4.50 0.47
CA HIS A 58 1.16 4.53 0.23
C HIS A 58 0.81 5.35 -1.03
N LYS A 59 1.35 6.57 -1.14
CA LYS A 59 1.14 7.44 -2.31
C LYS A 59 1.67 6.81 -3.60
N PHE A 60 2.80 6.11 -3.54
CA PHE A 60 3.36 5.41 -4.69
C PHE A 60 2.49 4.23 -5.15
N ILE A 61 1.99 3.41 -4.21
CA ILE A 61 1.07 2.30 -4.50
C ILE A 61 -0.22 2.83 -5.13
N LEU A 62 -0.80 3.91 -4.58
CA LEU A 62 -1.99 4.55 -5.17
C LEU A 62 -1.76 5.04 -6.60
N LYS A 63 -0.57 5.58 -6.88
CA LYS A 63 -0.20 5.98 -8.24
C LYS A 63 -0.13 4.76 -9.17
N GLN A 64 0.50 3.66 -8.75
CA GLN A 64 0.57 2.43 -9.55
C GLN A 64 -0.83 1.85 -9.83
N VAL A 65 -1.72 1.83 -8.83
CA VAL A 65 -3.11 1.39 -9.00
C VAL A 65 -3.85 2.27 -10.01
N LYS A 66 -3.66 3.58 -9.94
CA LYS A 66 -4.25 4.53 -10.91
C LYS A 66 -3.72 4.30 -12.32
N ASP A 67 -2.41 4.14 -12.47
CA ASP A 67 -1.77 3.91 -13.77
C ASP A 67 -2.20 2.56 -14.39
N GLN A 68 -2.41 1.52 -13.56
CA GLN A 68 -3.02 0.25 -13.99
C GLN A 68 -4.50 0.40 -14.40
N CYS A 69 -5.25 1.26 -13.73
CA CYS A 69 -6.64 1.53 -14.09
C CYS A 69 -6.72 2.24 -15.45
N VAL A 70 -5.89 3.27 -15.66
CA VAL A 70 -5.85 4.04 -16.91
C VAL A 70 -5.34 3.19 -18.08
N SER A 71 -4.31 2.36 -17.88
CA SER A 71 -3.82 1.45 -18.92
C SER A 71 -4.86 0.39 -19.30
N ALA A 72 -5.63 -0.13 -18.34
CA ALA A 72 -6.75 -1.02 -18.64
C ALA A 72 -7.86 -0.34 -19.46
N GLU A 73 -8.09 0.97 -19.29
CA GLU A 73 -9.05 1.73 -20.08
C GLU A 73 -8.55 2.01 -21.52
N ILE A 74 -7.25 2.25 -21.70
CA ILE A 74 -6.66 2.49 -23.02
C ILE A 74 -6.58 1.20 -23.85
N VAL A 75 -6.25 0.06 -23.24
CA VAL A 75 -6.15 -1.24 -23.93
C VAL A 75 -7.52 -1.80 -24.34
N ASN A 76 -8.61 -1.36 -23.69
CA ASN A 76 -9.98 -1.79 -23.99
C ASN A 76 -10.75 -0.86 -24.96
N ARG A 77 -10.07 0.08 -25.62
CA ARG A 77 -10.61 0.91 -26.72
C ARG A 77 -9.94 0.54 -28.03
#